data_AF-A0A2W5YXQ8-F1
#
_entry.id   AF-A0A2W5YXQ8-F1
#
_cell.length_a   1.000
_cell.length_b   1.000
_cell.length_c   1.000
_cell.angle_alpha   90.00
_cell.angle_beta   90.00
_cell.angle_gamma   90.00
#
_symmetry.space_group_name_H-M   'P 1'
#
loop_
_entity.id
_entity.type
_entity.pdbx_description
1 polymer ?
#
loop_
_entity_poly.entity_id
_entity_poly.type
_entity_poly.pdbx_seq_one_letter_code
_entity_poly.pdbx_strand_id
1 'polypeptide(L)'
;MSVKTSILLVVTLISFSVVVVGAEDSEAITKLISEINAAAKTNKARMMTIIIINTDVSAKKLEQEKARTGLSLGDVYVAHSIALASRKNVDAIFASKATGQSWAQIAHAHKVSLRGSTAALKEMLEKQ
;
A
#
# COMPACT_ATOMS: atom_id res chain seq x y z
N MET A 1 -19.57 35.78 56.13
CA MET A 1 -19.55 35.45 54.68
C MET A 1 -18.14 35.01 54.32
N SER A 2 -17.92 33.73 54.00
CA SER A 2 -16.66 33.26 53.41
C SER A 2 -16.93 31.93 52.72
N VAL A 3 -17.00 31.94 51.39
CA VAL A 3 -17.19 30.78 50.54
C VAL A 3 -15.78 30.26 50.20
N LYS A 4 -15.44 29.04 50.65
CA LYS A 4 -14.21 28.36 50.23
C LYS A 4 -14.55 27.48 49.03
N THR A 5 -14.15 27.94 47.85
CA THR A 5 -14.37 27.29 46.56
C THR A 5 -13.55 26.00 46.46
N SER A 6 -14.21 24.85 46.50
CA SER A 6 -13.59 23.56 46.20
C SER A 6 -13.42 23.41 44.69
N ILE A 7 -12.17 23.34 44.21
CA ILE A 7 -11.85 23.08 42.81
C ILE A 7 -11.98 21.57 42.56
N LEU A 8 -13.04 21.17 41.86
CA LEU A 8 -13.25 19.81 41.39
C LEU A 8 -12.49 19.63 40.06
N LEU A 9 -11.40 18.87 40.08
CA LEU A 9 -10.57 18.61 38.91
C LEU A 9 -11.19 17.45 38.11
N VAL A 10 -11.94 17.78 37.05
CA VAL A 10 -12.57 16.81 36.14
C VAL A 10 -11.53 16.34 35.12
N VAL A 11 -10.91 15.18 35.38
CA VAL A 11 -10.05 14.49 34.41
C VAL A 11 -10.96 13.90 33.33
N THR A 12 -11.05 14.57 32.19
CA THR A 12 -11.79 14.10 31.03
C THR A 12 -10.96 13.01 30.34
N LEU A 13 -11.37 11.75 30.52
CA LEU A 13 -10.85 10.63 29.74
C LEU A 13 -11.23 10.87 28.27
N ILE A 14 -10.27 11.28 27.45
CA ILE A 14 -10.44 11.34 26.01
C ILE A 14 -10.46 9.90 25.51
N SER A 15 -11.65 9.36 25.28
CA SER A 15 -11.87 8.08 24.60
C SER A 15 -11.24 8.15 23.21
N PHE A 16 -10.05 7.57 23.05
CA PHE A 16 -9.43 7.37 21.75
C PHE A 16 -10.21 6.28 21.02
N SER A 17 -11.16 6.66 20.18
CA SER A 17 -11.77 5.73 19.23
C SER A 17 -10.66 5.28 18.28
N VAL A 18 -10.11 4.09 18.51
CA VAL A 18 -9.29 3.42 17.50
C VAL A 18 -10.21 3.16 16.33
N VAL A 19 -10.07 3.98 15.30
CA VAL A 19 -10.78 3.82 14.04
C VAL A 19 -10.34 2.47 13.47
N VAL A 20 -11.22 1.46 13.55
CA VAL A 20 -11.05 0.15 12.90
C VAL A 20 -11.28 0.35 11.41
N VAL A 21 -10.33 0.97 10.74
CA VAL A 21 -10.31 1.13 9.28
C VAL A 21 -9.06 0.44 8.78
N GLY A 22 -9.25 -0.60 7.96
CA GLY A 22 -8.17 -1.11 7.11
C GLY A 22 -7.77 -2.58 7.23
N ALA A 23 -8.49 -3.44 7.96
CA ALA A 23 -8.17 -4.87 7.98
C ALA A 23 -8.38 -5.53 6.61
N GLU A 24 -9.53 -5.28 5.98
CA GLU A 24 -9.88 -5.82 4.66
C GLU A 24 -8.97 -5.31 3.54
N ASP A 25 -8.65 -4.01 3.52
CA ASP A 25 -7.75 -3.43 2.53
C ASP A 25 -6.30 -3.89 2.73
N SER A 26 -5.87 -4.06 3.99
CA SER A 26 -4.56 -4.63 4.30
C SER A 26 -4.43 -6.08 3.83
N GLU A 27 -5.47 -6.89 4.04
CA GLU A 27 -5.47 -8.28 3.56
C GLU A 27 -5.47 -8.35 2.03
N ALA A 28 -6.31 -7.54 1.38
CA ALA A 28 -6.36 -7.49 -0.08
C ALA A 28 -5.01 -7.11 -0.71
N ILE A 29 -4.34 -6.08 -0.19
CA ILE A 29 -3.02 -5.65 -0.67
C ILE A 29 -1.97 -6.73 -0.39
N THR A 30 -2.01 -7.37 0.78
CA THR A 30 -1.07 -8.46 1.12
C THR A 30 -1.24 -9.65 0.17
N LYS A 31 -2.49 -10.02 -0.14
CA LYS A 31 -2.81 -11.08 -1.08
C LYS A 31 -2.34 -10.75 -2.49
N LEU A 32 -2.56 -9.52 -2.95
CA LEU A 32 -2.06 -9.03 -4.23
C LEU A 32 -0.53 -9.15 -4.35
N ILE A 33 0.20 -8.69 -3.35
CA ILE A 33 1.67 -8.78 -3.31
C ILE A 33 2.12 -10.25 -3.37
N SER A 34 1.47 -11.11 -2.59
CA SER A 34 1.77 -12.54 -2.57
C SER A 34 1.55 -13.20 -3.92
N GLU A 35 0.42 -12.93 -4.58
CA GLU A 35 0.08 -13.50 -5.89
C GLU A 35 1.04 -13.01 -6.99
N ILE A 36 1.41 -11.73 -7.01
CA ILE A 36 2.41 -11.20 -7.95
C ILE A 36 3.76 -11.89 -7.73
N ASN A 37 4.20 -12.01 -6.48
CA ASN A 37 5.48 -12.63 -6.16
C ASN A 37 5.49 -14.13 -6.49
N ALA A 38 4.37 -14.83 -6.30
CA ALA A 38 4.22 -16.23 -6.69
C ALA A 38 4.26 -16.37 -8.22
N ALA A 39 3.49 -15.56 -8.95
CA ALA A 39 3.49 -15.57 -10.41
C ALA A 39 4.87 -15.20 -11.00
N ALA A 40 5.57 -14.24 -10.40
CA ALA A 40 6.92 -13.85 -10.81
C ALA A 40 7.96 -14.96 -10.61
N LYS A 41 7.79 -15.83 -9.60
CA LYS A 41 8.65 -17.01 -9.41
C LYS A 41 8.44 -18.05 -10.51
N THR A 42 7.20 -18.22 -10.96
CA THR A 42 6.86 -19.19 -12.01
C THR A 42 7.23 -18.69 -13.40
N ASN A 43 6.91 -17.44 -13.72
CA ASN A 43 7.20 -16.83 -15.01
C ASN A 43 7.46 -15.34 -14.87
N LYS A 44 8.72 -15.00 -14.53
CA LYS A 44 9.15 -13.62 -14.30
C LYS A 44 8.92 -12.72 -15.53
N ALA A 45 9.21 -13.23 -16.73
CA ALA A 45 9.08 -12.44 -17.97
C ALA A 45 7.62 -12.03 -18.21
N ARG A 46 6.68 -12.98 -18.12
CA ARG A 46 5.25 -12.69 -18.26
C ARG A 46 4.76 -11.72 -17.18
N MET A 47 5.19 -11.93 -15.94
CA MET A 47 4.78 -11.05 -14.86
C MET A 47 5.31 -9.62 -15.05
N MET A 48 6.55 -9.49 -15.52
CA MET A 48 7.13 -8.19 -15.85
C MET A 48 6.32 -7.48 -16.94
N THR A 49 5.91 -8.18 -18.01
CA THR A 49 5.04 -7.61 -19.06
C THR A 49 3.74 -7.06 -18.49
N ILE A 50 3.06 -7.83 -17.63
CA ILE A 50 1.80 -7.40 -17.00
C ILE A 50 2.02 -6.17 -16.12
N ILE A 51 3.10 -6.12 -15.34
CA ILE A 51 3.42 -4.97 -14.49
C ILE A 51 3.65 -3.72 -15.35
N ILE A 52 4.46 -3.83 -16.41
CA ILE A 52 4.73 -2.71 -17.33
C ILE A 52 3.42 -2.16 -17.90
N ILE A 53 2.51 -3.03 -18.37
CA ILE A 53 1.21 -2.62 -18.92
C ILE A 53 0.37 -1.84 -17.89
N ASN A 54 0.39 -2.26 -16.62
CA ASN A 54 -0.45 -1.67 -15.59
C ASN A 54 0.13 -0.39 -14.97
N THR A 55 1.44 -0.21 -15.02
CA THR A 55 2.12 0.91 -14.36
C THR A 55 2.69 1.93 -15.33
N ASP A 56 2.84 1.56 -16.61
CA ASP A 56 3.59 2.31 -17.63
C ASP A 56 5.07 2.56 -17.25
N VAL A 57 5.64 1.65 -16.45
CA VAL A 57 7.03 1.75 -15.99
C VAL A 57 7.89 0.70 -16.69
N SER A 58 9.01 1.12 -17.27
CA SER A 58 9.94 0.20 -17.95
C SER A 58 10.49 -0.90 -17.03
N ALA A 59 10.73 -2.09 -17.59
CA ALA A 59 11.36 -3.21 -16.87
C ALA A 59 12.66 -2.81 -16.15
N LYS A 60 13.51 -2.03 -16.83
CA LYS A 60 14.79 -1.57 -16.29
C LYS A 60 14.58 -0.75 -15.01
N LYS A 61 13.61 0.16 -15.00
CA LYS A 61 13.30 1.00 -13.84
C LYS A 61 12.75 0.18 -12.67
N LEU A 62 11.85 -0.77 -12.95
CA LEU A 62 11.28 -1.67 -11.94
C LEU A 62 12.36 -2.51 -11.25
N GLU A 63 13.28 -3.10 -12.01
CA GLU A 63 14.41 -3.86 -11.45
C GLU A 63 15.37 -2.97 -10.66
N GLN A 64 15.66 -1.75 -11.14
CA GLN A 64 16.47 -0.78 -10.41
C GLN A 64 15.84 -0.39 -9.07
N GLU A 65 14.53 -0.15 -9.03
CA GLU A 65 13.83 0.19 -7.79
C GLU A 65 13.76 -1.00 -6.83
N LYS A 66 13.55 -2.21 -7.36
CA LYS A 66 13.64 -3.44 -6.59
C LYS A 66 15.01 -3.57 -5.90
N ALA A 67 16.09 -3.38 -6.67
CA ALA A 67 17.45 -3.43 -6.15
C ALA A 67 17.74 -2.30 -5.14
N ARG A 68 17.30 -1.08 -5.44
CA ARG A 68 17.51 0.10 -4.58
C ARG A 68 16.78 0.03 -3.25
N THR A 69 15.56 -0.52 -3.25
CA THR A 69 14.68 -0.52 -2.06
C THR A 69 14.73 -1.84 -1.28
N GLY A 70 15.26 -2.92 -1.88
CA GLY A 70 15.20 -4.27 -1.30
C GLY A 70 13.80 -4.88 -1.31
N LEU A 71 12.81 -4.21 -1.89
CA LEU A 71 11.41 -4.65 -1.90
C LEU A 71 11.16 -5.82 -2.86
N SER A 72 10.04 -6.51 -2.70
CA SER A 72 9.60 -7.55 -3.64
C SER A 72 9.08 -6.92 -4.95
N LEU A 73 8.84 -7.76 -5.98
CA LEU A 73 8.27 -7.23 -7.23
C LEU A 73 6.81 -6.80 -7.02
N GLY A 74 6.06 -7.53 -6.19
CA GLY A 74 4.70 -7.14 -5.77
C GLY A 74 4.66 -5.82 -5.01
N ASP A 75 5.65 -5.59 -4.12
CA ASP A 75 5.77 -4.31 -3.41
C ASP A 75 6.04 -3.13 -4.35
N VAL A 76 6.97 -3.30 -5.31
CA VAL A 76 7.27 -2.28 -6.33
C VAL A 76 6.05 -1.99 -7.20
N TYR A 77 5.29 -3.02 -7.59
CA TYR A 77 4.02 -2.84 -8.29
C TYR A 77 3.03 -2.01 -7.46
N VAL A 78 2.81 -2.36 -6.19
CA VAL A 78 1.89 -1.63 -5.30
C VAL A 78 2.30 -0.16 -5.17
N ALA A 79 3.60 0.12 -5.03
CA ALA A 79 4.09 1.49 -4.94
C ALA A 79 3.74 2.31 -6.20
N HIS A 80 3.96 1.75 -7.38
CA HIS A 80 3.62 2.41 -8.65
C HIS A 80 2.12 2.54 -8.86
N SER A 81 1.33 1.52 -8.51
CA SER A 81 -0.13 1.60 -8.59
C SER A 81 -0.69 2.73 -7.70
N ILE A 82 -0.16 2.88 -6.49
CA ILE A 82 -0.54 3.99 -5.59
C ILE A 82 -0.08 5.33 -6.18
N ALA A 83 1.16 5.43 -6.67
CA ALA A 83 1.69 6.66 -7.26
C ALA A 83 0.86 7.11 -8.48
N LEU A 84 0.55 6.17 -9.38
CA LEU A 84 -0.26 6.38 -10.57
C LEU A 84 -1.68 6.84 -10.21
N ALA A 85 -2.38 6.08 -9.36
CA ALA A 85 -3.76 6.38 -8.97
C ALA A 85 -3.88 7.69 -8.19
N SER A 86 -2.90 8.01 -7.33
CA SER A 86 -2.88 9.24 -6.54
C SER A 86 -2.27 10.45 -7.27
N ARG A 87 -1.71 10.25 -8.47
CA ARG A 87 -0.93 11.24 -9.23
C ARG A 87 0.18 11.86 -8.37
N LYS A 88 0.88 11.02 -7.61
CA LYS A 88 2.01 11.40 -6.75
C LYS A 88 3.30 10.76 -7.24
N ASN A 89 4.43 11.31 -6.77
CA ASN A 89 5.74 10.74 -7.06
C ASN A 89 5.92 9.42 -6.30
N VAL A 90 6.32 8.36 -7.01
CA VAL A 90 6.60 7.03 -6.43
C VAL A 90 7.72 7.06 -5.39
N ASP A 91 8.68 7.98 -5.49
CA ASP A 91 9.75 8.10 -4.50
C ASP A 91 9.20 8.52 -3.12
N ALA A 92 8.13 9.32 -3.08
CA ALA A 92 7.44 9.62 -1.83
C ALA A 92 6.74 8.38 -1.25
N ILE A 93 6.18 7.53 -2.13
CA ILE A 93 5.55 6.26 -1.73
C ILE A 93 6.60 5.30 -1.14
N PHE A 94 7.75 5.17 -1.79
CA PHE A 94 8.87 4.38 -1.27
C PHE A 94 9.43 4.94 0.04
N ALA A 95 9.53 6.26 0.18
CA ALA A 95 9.99 6.89 1.42
C ALA A 95 9.05 6.58 2.58
N SER A 96 7.73 6.69 2.37
CA SER A 96 6.72 6.27 3.35
C SER A 96 6.83 4.79 3.73
N LYS A 97 7.14 3.92 2.77
CA LYS A 97 7.38 2.50 3.08
C LYS A 97 8.63 2.31 3.93
N ALA A 98 9.70 3.04 3.62
CA ALA A 98 10.97 2.98 4.34
C ALA A 98 10.89 3.49 5.79
N THR A 99 9.95 4.39 6.10
CA THR A 99 9.68 4.82 7.49
C THR A 99 8.84 3.82 8.29
N GLY A 100 8.47 2.68 7.69
CA GLY A 100 7.74 1.60 8.36
C GLY A 100 6.23 1.62 8.16
N GLN A 101 5.69 2.53 7.35
CA GLN A 101 4.25 2.53 7.07
C GLN A 101 3.85 1.26 6.29
N SER A 102 2.70 0.69 6.64
CA SER A 102 2.12 -0.43 5.89
C SER A 102 1.56 0.06 4.55
N TRP A 103 1.44 -0.84 3.58
CA TRP A 103 0.87 -0.45 2.27
C TRP A 103 -0.57 0.03 2.38
N ALA A 104 -1.36 -0.52 3.32
CA ALA A 104 -2.72 -0.05 3.59
C ALA A 104 -2.71 1.39 4.13
N GLN A 105 -1.81 1.72 5.06
CA GLN A 105 -1.66 3.08 5.57
C GLN A 105 -1.27 4.06 4.46
N ILE A 106 -0.33 3.66 3.59
CA ILE A 106 0.13 4.50 2.48
C ILE A 106 -0.99 4.69 1.46
N ALA A 107 -1.67 3.62 1.04
CA ALA A 107 -2.79 3.70 0.11
C ALA A 107 -3.92 4.59 0.65
N HIS A 108 -4.28 4.43 1.93
CA HIS A 108 -5.27 5.27 2.60
C HIS A 108 -4.86 6.74 2.68
N ALA A 109 -3.61 7.04 3.06
CA ALA A 109 -3.08 8.41 3.10
C ALA A 109 -3.15 9.10 1.72
N HIS A 110 -3.07 8.30 0.65
CA HIS A 110 -3.17 8.75 -0.74
C HIS A 110 -4.58 8.62 -1.34
N LYS A 111 -5.59 8.20 -0.55
CA LYS A 111 -6.98 7.96 -0.96
C LYS A 111 -7.10 6.99 -2.14
N VAL A 112 -6.26 5.97 -2.16
CA VAL A 112 -6.23 4.91 -3.17
C VAL A 112 -6.77 3.62 -2.56
N SER A 113 -7.68 2.95 -3.26
CA SER A 113 -8.04 1.56 -2.99
C SER A 113 -7.45 0.67 -4.07
N LEU A 114 -6.86 -0.45 -3.67
CA LEU A 114 -6.38 -1.50 -4.58
C LEU A 114 -7.30 -2.72 -4.58
N ARG A 115 -8.51 -2.59 -4.01
CA ARG A 115 -9.53 -3.66 -4.00
C ARG A 115 -9.86 -4.05 -5.44
N GLY A 116 -9.90 -5.37 -5.70
CA GLY A 116 -10.15 -5.91 -7.05
C GLY A 116 -8.91 -6.09 -7.93
N SER A 117 -7.76 -5.46 -7.60
CA SER A 117 -6.52 -5.61 -8.39
C SER A 117 -6.06 -7.06 -8.49
N THR A 118 -6.28 -7.85 -7.43
CA THR A 118 -5.98 -9.29 -7.42
C THR A 118 -6.82 -10.07 -8.43
N ALA A 119 -8.10 -9.74 -8.60
CA ALA A 119 -8.96 -10.41 -9.56
C ALA A 119 -8.56 -10.05 -11.00
N ALA A 120 -8.29 -8.76 -11.25
CA ALA A 120 -7.79 -8.29 -12.55
C ALA A 120 -6.45 -8.97 -12.91
N LEU A 121 -5.53 -9.11 -11.94
CA LEU A 121 -4.28 -9.83 -12.14
C LEU A 121 -4.52 -11.29 -12.59
N LYS A 122 -5.43 -12.01 -11.92
CA LYS A 122 -5.75 -13.39 -12.29
C LYS A 122 -6.30 -13.49 -13.70
N GLU A 123 -7.23 -12.60 -14.05
CA GLU A 123 -7.79 -12.54 -15.40
C GLU A 123 -6.71 -12.32 -16.47
N MET A 124 -5.75 -11.43 -16.23
CA MET A 124 -4.61 -11.21 -17.13
C MET A 124 -3.64 -12.40 -17.21
N LEU A 125 -3.54 -13.21 -16.15
CA LEU A 125 -2.73 -14.42 -16.14
C LEU A 125 -3.43 -15.59 -16.87
N GLU A 126 -4.76 -15.59 -16.89
CA GLU A 126 -5.58 -16.59 -17.59
C GLU A 126 -5.73 -16.29 -19.08
N LYS A 127 -5.90 -15.02 -19.45
CA LYS A 127 -5.99 -14.59 -20.85
C LYS A 127 -4.61 -14.70 -21.51
N GLN A 128 -4.55 -15.53 -22.56
CA GLN A 128 -3.42 -15.72 -23.45
C GLN A 128 -3.71 -15.08 -24.80
#